data_AF-A0A6B1AL05-F1
#
_entry.id   AF-A0A6B1AL05-F1
#
_cell.length_a   1.000
_cell.length_b   1.000
_cell.length_c   1.000
_cell.angle_alpha   90.00
_cell.angle_beta   90.00
_cell.angle_gamma   90.00
#
_symmetry.space_group_name_H-M   'P 1'
#
loop_
_entity.id
_entity.type
_entity.pdbx_description
1 polymer ?
#
loop_
_entity_poly.entity_id
_entity_poly.type
_entity_poly.pdbx_seq_one_letter_code
_entity_poly.pdbx_strand_id
1 'polypeptide(L)'
;MRPAAVVALIVVSHTMIDAYTAFLPPLLPRIMDNLGLSITLAATLSTVLSISTALPQPAFGYLADRFGRRAFLAAGPIVGGVFISLLGMAPSYLVLLLLLTVGGLVT
;
A
#
# COMPACT_ATOMS: atom_id res chain seq x y z
N MET A 1 -26.88 -11.32 -1.80
CA MET A 1 -25.99 -11.21 -0.62
C MET A 1 -26.67 -10.28 0.38
N ARG A 2 -26.69 -10.60 1.68
CA ARG A 2 -27.27 -9.71 2.70
C ARG A 2 -26.48 -8.38 2.71
N PRO A 3 -27.15 -7.21 2.75
CA PRO A 3 -26.45 -5.91 2.67
C PRO A 3 -25.39 -5.73 3.77
N ALA A 4 -25.63 -6.29 4.97
CA ALA A 4 -24.67 -6.31 6.07
C ALA A 4 -23.34 -7.03 5.72
N ALA A 5 -23.38 -8.11 4.95
CA ALA A 5 -22.17 -8.86 4.58
C ALA A 5 -21.29 -8.08 3.59
N VAL A 6 -21.89 -7.29 2.71
CA VAL A 6 -21.16 -6.46 1.75
C VAL A 6 -20.47 -5.30 2.47
N VAL A 7 -21.16 -4.65 3.41
CA VAL A 7 -20.58 -3.58 4.23
C VAL A 7 -19.41 -4.12 5.06
N ALA A 8 -19.57 -5.28 5.70
CA ALA A 8 -18.49 -5.90 6.46
C ALA A 8 -17.26 -6.19 5.59
N LEU A 9 -17.45 -6.70 4.37
CA LEU A 9 -16.36 -6.97 3.44
C LEU A 9 -15.60 -5.69 3.05
N ILE A 10 -16.33 -4.61 2.79
CA ILE A 10 -15.74 -3.31 2.45
C ILE A 10 -14.93 -2.76 3.63
N VAL A 11 -15.50 -2.79 4.83
CA VAL A 11 -14.81 -2.31 6.05
C VAL A 11 -13.53 -3.10 6.27
N VAL A 12 -13.59 -4.44 6.25
CA VAL A 12 -12.40 -5.28 6.45
C VAL A 12 -11.34 -5.02 5.39
N SER A 13 -11.73 -4.92 4.12
CA SER A 13 -10.79 -4.68 3.01
C SER A 13 -10.10 -3.32 3.16
N HIS A 14 -10.86 -2.28 3.50
CA HIS A 14 -10.35 -0.94 3.69
C HIS A 14 -9.43 -0.86 4.92
N THR A 15 -9.86 -1.41 6.06
CA THR A 15 -9.05 -1.46 7.28
C THR A 15 -7.74 -2.23 7.08
N MET A 16 -7.73 -3.31 6.30
CA MET A 16 -6.48 -4.01 5.96
C MET A 16 -5.53 -3.10 5.19
N ILE A 17 -6.01 -2.40 4.16
CA ILE A 17 -5.22 -1.46 3.36
C ILE A 17 -4.63 -0.35 4.24
N ASP A 18 -5.44 0.26 5.09
CA ASP A 18 -4.99 1.32 6.00
C ASP A 18 -3.98 0.80 7.02
N ALA A 19 -4.21 -0.38 7.59
CA ALA A 19 -3.28 -1.01 8.50
C ALA A 19 -1.92 -1.25 7.82
N TYR A 20 -1.93 -1.72 6.57
CA TYR A 20 -0.71 -1.95 5.80
C TYR A 20 0.08 -0.66 5.55
N THR A 21 -0.56 0.39 5.06
CA THR A 21 0.13 1.68 4.82
C THR A 21 0.68 2.29 6.12
N ALA A 22 0.02 2.04 7.26
CA ALA A 22 0.49 2.46 8.58
C ALA A 22 1.71 1.68 9.12
N PHE A 23 2.15 0.60 8.46
CA PHE A 23 3.36 -0.14 8.86
C PHE A 23 4.68 0.51 8.42
N LEU A 24 4.68 1.39 7.42
CA LEU A 24 5.91 2.02 6.96
C LEU A 24 6.57 2.93 8.03
N PRO A 25 5.85 3.84 8.71
CA PRO A 25 6.44 4.71 9.73
C PRO A 25 7.20 4.00 10.87
N PRO A 26 6.68 2.93 11.51
CA PRO A 26 7.43 2.24 12.56
C PRO A 26 8.60 1.41 12.01
N LEU A 27 8.59 1.00 10.74
CA LEU A 27 9.69 0.26 10.11
C LEU A 27 10.81 1.17 9.59
N LEU A 28 10.50 2.44 9.30
CA LEU A 28 11.44 3.40 8.74
C LEU A 28 12.76 3.53 9.51
N PRO A 29 12.79 3.69 10.85
CA PRO A 29 14.05 3.79 11.60
C PRO A 29 14.95 2.58 11.38
N ARG A 30 14.38 1.37 11.39
CA ARG A 30 15.13 0.12 11.19
C ARG A 30 15.65 0.00 9.76
N ILE A 31 14.88 0.45 8.77
CA ILE A 31 15.31 0.49 7.36
C ILE A 31 16.45 1.50 7.20
N MET A 32 16.36 2.65 7.86
CA MET A 32 17.40 3.67 7.83
C MET A 32 18.72 3.15 8.42
N ASP A 33 18.66 2.45 9.55
CA ASP A 33 19.85 1.86 10.19
C ASP A 33 20.49 0.76 9.33
N ASN A 34 19.67 -0.13 8.73
CA ASN A 34 20.17 -1.23 7.91
C ASN A 34 20.79 -0.78 6.58
N LEU A 35 20.25 0.27 5.96
CA LEU A 35 20.68 0.75 4.64
C LEU A 35 21.52 2.04 4.71
N GLY A 36 21.78 2.57 5.90
CA GLY A 36 22.50 3.83 6.10
C GLY A 36 21.80 5.05 5.46
N LEU A 37 20.46 5.07 5.46
CA LEU A 37 19.69 6.13 4.78
C LEU A 37 19.69 7.42 5.59
N SER A 38 19.80 8.54 4.87
CA SER A 38 19.53 9.86 5.46
C SER A 38 18.04 10.06 5.72
N ILE A 39 17.72 10.98 6.63
CA ILE A 39 16.32 11.39 6.92
C ILE A 39 15.63 11.87 5.63
N THR A 40 16.36 12.54 4.74
CA THR A 40 15.84 12.99 3.44
C THR A 40 15.40 11.81 2.58
N LEU A 41 16.23 10.76 2.48
CA LEU A 41 15.88 9.55 1.72
C LEU A 41 14.69 8.82 2.35
N ALA A 42 14.64 8.72 3.68
CA ALA A 42 13.48 8.17 4.38
C ALA A 42 12.19 8.96 4.10
N ALA A 43 12.26 10.30 4.14
CA ALA A 43 11.12 11.16 3.82
C ALA A 43 10.64 10.97 2.38
N THR A 44 11.56 10.83 1.42
CA THR A 44 11.18 10.56 0.02
C THR A 44 10.44 9.24 -0.14
N LEU A 45 10.77 8.18 0.62
CA LEU A 45 10.01 6.92 0.59
C LEU A 45 8.56 7.14 1.04
N SER A 46 8.35 7.89 2.13
CA SER A 46 7.01 8.24 2.59
C SER A 46 6.25 9.08 1.56
N THR A 47 6.91 10.06 0.95
CA THR A 47 6.29 10.89 -0.10
C THR A 47 5.90 10.06 -1.33
N VAL A 48 6.79 9.16 -1.77
CA VAL A 48 6.53 8.27 -2.90
C VAL A 48 5.36 7.34 -2.60
N LEU A 49 5.27 6.78 -1.39
CA LEU A 49 4.11 6.01 -0.98
C LEU A 49 2.83 6.86 -1.05
N SER A 50 2.81 8.05 -0.44
CA SER A 50 1.63 8.93 -0.45
C SER A 50 1.20 9.34 -1.85
N ILE A 51 2.13 9.63 -2.74
CA ILE A 51 1.83 9.96 -4.14
C ILE A 51 1.28 8.72 -4.86
N SER A 52 1.90 7.56 -4.63
CA SER A 52 1.49 6.30 -5.25
C SER A 52 0.14 5.82 -4.78
N THR A 53 -0.30 6.17 -3.57
CA THR A 53 -1.67 5.89 -3.11
C THR A 53 -2.67 6.95 -3.57
N ALA A 54 -2.33 8.24 -3.49
CA ALA A 54 -3.28 9.31 -3.75
C ALA A 54 -3.57 9.54 -5.24
N LEU A 55 -2.57 9.47 -6.12
CA LEU A 55 -2.76 9.71 -7.55
C LEU A 55 -3.63 8.64 -8.23
N PRO A 56 -3.49 7.34 -7.93
CA PRO A 56 -4.24 6.31 -8.65
C PRO A 56 -5.67 6.14 -8.14
N GLN A 57 -5.98 6.56 -6.90
CA GLN A 57 -7.31 6.43 -6.28
C GLN A 57 -8.50 6.81 -7.20
N PRO A 58 -8.51 7.96 -7.92
CA PRO A 58 -9.61 8.30 -8.82
C PRO A 58 -9.71 7.36 -10.03
N ALA A 59 -8.57 6.98 -10.61
CA ALA A 59 -8.51 6.10 -11.78
C ALA A 59 -8.93 4.67 -11.43
N PHE A 60 -8.43 4.14 -10.31
CA PHE A 60 -8.80 2.83 -9.78
C PHE A 60 -10.25 2.80 -9.29
N GLY A 61 -10.77 3.89 -8.73
CA GLY A 61 -12.18 4.05 -8.41
C GLY A 61 -13.07 3.94 -9.66
N TYR A 62 -12.72 4.66 -10.73
CA TYR A 62 -13.43 4.57 -12.00
C TYR A 62 -13.34 3.16 -12.62
N LEU A 63 -12.16 2.53 -12.59
CA LEU A 63 -11.97 1.17 -13.08
C LEU A 63 -12.78 0.15 -12.26
N ALA A 64 -12.84 0.31 -10.93
CA ALA A 64 -13.62 -0.56 -10.05
C ALA A 64 -15.13 -0.46 -10.33
N ASP A 65 -15.61 0.74 -10.65
CA ASP A 65 -17.01 0.94 -11.05
C ASP A 65 -17.31 0.32 -12.43
N ARG A 66 -16.34 0.29 -13.37
CA ARG A 66 -16.51 -0.28 -14.72
C ARG A 66 -16.36 -1.80 -14.79
N PHE A 67 -15.37 -2.37 -14.10
CA PHE A 67 -15.01 -3.80 -14.19
C PHE A 67 -15.54 -4.64 -13.02
N GLY A 68 -16.19 -4.01 -12.04
CA GLY A 68 -16.82 -4.68 -10.92
C GLY A 68 -16.04 -4.51 -9.63
N ARG A 69 -16.64 -3.77 -8.68
CA ARG A 69 -16.07 -3.42 -7.37
C ARG A 69 -15.54 -4.61 -6.57
N ARG A 70 -16.13 -5.79 -6.73
CA ARG A 70 -15.77 -6.99 -5.95
C ARG A 70 -14.35 -7.48 -6.21
N ALA A 71 -13.88 -7.40 -7.46
CA ALA A 71 -12.53 -7.85 -7.81
C ALA A 71 -11.48 -6.90 -7.23
N PHE A 72 -11.71 -5.58 -7.32
CA PHE A 72 -10.82 -4.56 -6.77
C PHE A 72 -10.77 -4.61 -5.24
N LEU A 73 -11.91 -4.83 -4.57
CA LEU A 73 -11.99 -4.99 -3.11
C LEU A 73 -11.13 -6.14 -2.58
N ALA A 74 -10.98 -7.23 -3.33
CA ALA A 74 -10.16 -8.37 -2.92
C ALA A 74 -8.69 -8.24 -3.37
N ALA A 75 -8.44 -7.68 -4.56
CA ALA A 75 -7.09 -7.56 -5.10
C ALA A 75 -6.24 -6.54 -4.32
N GLY A 76 -6.84 -5.42 -3.89
CA GLY A 76 -6.16 -4.35 -3.15
C GLY A 76 -5.38 -4.85 -1.92
N PRO A 77 -6.08 -5.47 -0.94
CA PRO A 77 -5.45 -5.97 0.28
C PRO A 77 -4.42 -7.07 0.04
N ILE A 78 -4.66 -7.95 -0.95
CA ILE A 78 -3.74 -9.06 -1.26
C ILE A 78 -2.42 -8.51 -1.80
N VAL A 79 -2.50 -7.62 -2.79
CA VAL A 79 -1.31 -7.05 -3.41
C VAL A 79 -0.59 -6.15 -2.41
N GLY A 80 -1.29 -5.24 -1.73
CA GLY A 80 -0.71 -4.38 -0.69
C GLY A 80 0.00 -5.18 0.40
N GLY A 81 -0.62 -6.26 0.89
CA GLY A 81 -0.03 -7.13 1.91
C GLY A 81 1.25 -7.83 1.44
N VAL A 82 1.30 -8.31 0.19
CA VAL A 82 2.50 -8.95 -0.39
C VAL A 82 3.65 -7.94 -0.49
N PHE A 83 3.41 -6.77 -1.07
CA PHE A 83 4.46 -5.78 -1.31
C PHE A 83 5.00 -5.17 -0.01
N ILE A 84 4.14 -4.95 0.99
CA ILE A 84 4.57 -4.42 2.30
C ILE A 84 5.32 -5.47 3.11
N SER A 85 4.94 -6.74 3.04
CA SER A 85 5.70 -7.84 3.68
C SER A 85 7.12 -7.97 3.11
N LEU A 86 7.30 -7.64 1.83
CA LEU A 86 8.60 -7.67 1.16
C LEU A 86 9.51 -6.48 1.52
N LEU A 87 8.99 -5.40 2.12
CA LEU A 87 9.81 -4.23 2.51
C LEU A 87 10.94 -4.60 3.46
N GLY A 88 10.70 -5.54 4.38
CA GLY A 88 11.71 -6.01 5.34
C GLY A 88 12.84 -6.82 4.69
N MET A 89 12.63 -7.34 3.47
CA MET A 89 13.63 -8.12 2.72
C MET A 89 14.32 -7.29 1.63
N ALA A 90 14.04 -5.99 1.54
CA ALA A 90 14.57 -5.15 0.48
C ALA A 90 16.09 -4.93 0.65
N PRO A 91 16.93 -5.34 -0.33
CA PRO A 91 18.39 -5.24 -0.22
C PRO A 91 18.92 -3.84 -0.57
N SER A 92 18.08 -2.94 -1.09
CA SER A 92 18.49 -1.59 -1.50
C SER A 92 17.34 -0.60 -1.49
N TYR A 93 17.70 0.69 -1.48
CA TYR A 93 16.77 1.82 -1.57
C TYR A 93 15.87 1.78 -2.82
N LEU A 94 16.42 1.35 -3.97
CA LEU A 94 15.65 1.22 -5.21
C LEU A 94 14.58 0.13 -5.12
N VAL A 95 14.88 -0.99 -4.45
CA VAL A 95 13.88 -2.04 -4.23
C VAL A 95 12.77 -1.54 -3.33
N LEU A 96 13.08 -0.76 -2.28
CA LEU A 96 12.06 -0.12 -1.44
C LEU A 96 11.16 0.82 -2.24
N LEU A 97 11.73 1.66 -3.11
CA LEU A 97 10.95 2.54 -3.98
C LEU A 97 10.01 1.74 -4.89
N LEU A 98 10.51 0.69 -5.54
CA LEU A 98 9.69 -0.17 -6.39
C LEU A 98 8.58 -0.88 -5.60
N LEU A 99 8.88 -1.40 -4.41
CA LEU A 99 7.89 -2.06 -3.57
C LEU A 99 6.80 -1.07 -3.10
N LEU A 100 7.18 0.14 -2.70
CA LEU A 100 6.23 1.17 -2.24
C LEU A 100 5.39 1.75 -3.39
N THR A 101 5.98 1.95 -4.56
CA THR A 101 5.23 2.41 -5.74
C THR A 101 4.20 1.39 -6.19
N VAL A 102 4.62 0.12 -6.35
CA VAL A 102 3.70 -0.95 -6.77
C VAL A 102 2.69 -1.28 -5.69
N GLY A 103 3.10 -1.31 -4.42
CA GLY A 103 2.20 -1.51 -3.30
C GLY A 103 1.17 -0.39 -3.18
N GLY A 104 1.61 0.87 -3.31
CA GLY A 104 0.75 2.04 -3.23
C GLY A 104 -0.23 2.16 -4.39
N LEU A 105 0.14 1.71 -5.59
CA LEU A 105 -0.73 1.72 -6.77
C LEU A 105 -2.01 0.89 -6.59
N VAL A 106 -1.97 -0.11 -5.71
CA VAL A 106 -3.03 -1.13 -5.61
C VAL A 106 -3.85 -0.99 -4.32
N THR A 107 -3.37 -0.22 -3.36
CA THR A 107 -4.09 0.20 -2.14
C THR A 107 -5.06 1.34 -2.41
#